data_AF-A0AA36BJR4-F1
#
_entry.id   AF-A0AA36BJR4-F1
#
_cell.length_a   1.000
_cell.length_b   1.000
_cell.length_c   1.000
_cell.angle_alpha   90.00
_cell.angle_beta   90.00
_cell.angle_gamma   90.00
#
_symmetry.space_group_name_H-M   'P 1'
#
loop_
_entity.id
_entity.type
_entity.pdbx_description
1 polymer ?
#
loop_
_entity_poly.entity_id
_entity_poly.type
_entity_poly.pdbx_seq_one_letter_code
_entity_poly.pdbx_strand_id
1 'polypeptide(L)'
;MATDKTFATFQEVTKECLLYTETLDCRFHNCLFERYPCGDDRRKAEAYAQCEKSRARANNLTESGKNWYYSITRCFVKKLINLYKRSSIVCPFIGIILMKTQKKCYIQNNFCTMGWTHREDLWYIFSEPLETAKSPHYRGMWKNIAKMARGCKTQEGEKFARWINTKLKTLKCF
;
A
#
# COMPACT_ATOMS: atom_id res chain seq x y z
N MET A 1 -1.93 -32.81 12.65
CA MET A 1 -2.46 -31.79 11.72
C MET A 1 -1.28 -31.14 11.01
N ALA A 2 -0.97 -31.62 9.80
CA ALA A 2 0.14 -31.12 9.00
C ALA A 2 -0.20 -29.71 8.50
N THR A 3 0.66 -28.74 8.80
CA THR A 3 0.61 -27.42 8.18
C THR A 3 1.10 -27.59 6.76
N ASP A 4 0.17 -27.60 5.82
CA ASP A 4 0.46 -27.58 4.39
C ASP A 4 1.17 -26.26 4.08
N LYS A 5 2.51 -26.31 4.13
CA LYS A 5 3.39 -25.28 3.62
C LYS A 5 3.38 -25.44 2.12
N THR A 6 2.33 -24.94 1.48
CA THR A 6 2.20 -24.97 0.03
C THR A 6 3.36 -24.16 -0.57
N PHE A 7 4.42 -24.87 -0.98
CA PHE A 7 5.46 -24.31 -1.83
C PHE A 7 4.81 -24.09 -3.18
N ALA A 8 4.35 -22.87 -3.43
CA ALA A 8 3.89 -22.49 -4.75
C ALA A 8 5.02 -22.71 -5.76
N THR A 9 4.74 -23.39 -6.88
CA THR A 9 5.64 -23.40 -8.05
C THR A 9 5.81 -21.97 -8.54
N PHE A 10 7.02 -21.43 -8.33
CA PHE A 10 7.35 -20.06 -8.70
C PHE A 10 7.33 -19.91 -10.22
N GLN A 11 6.47 -19.05 -10.75
CA GLN A 11 6.63 -18.61 -12.13
C GLN A 11 7.89 -17.76 -12.27
N GLU A 12 8.65 -17.93 -13.35
CA GLU A 12 9.91 -17.22 -13.61
C GLU A 12 9.76 -15.69 -13.59
N VAL A 13 10.86 -15.00 -13.26
CA VAL A 13 10.91 -13.53 -13.36
C VAL A 13 10.91 -13.14 -14.83
N THR A 14 9.91 -12.41 -15.29
CA THR A 14 9.84 -12.00 -16.71
C THR A 14 10.33 -10.56 -16.91
N LYS A 15 10.90 -10.28 -18.08
CA LYS A 15 11.29 -8.92 -18.49
C LYS A 15 10.07 -8.00 -18.59
N GLU A 16 8.94 -8.52 -19.05
CA GLU A 16 7.67 -7.78 -19.14
C GLU A 16 7.21 -7.28 -17.77
N CYS A 17 7.23 -8.14 -16.76
CA CYS A 17 6.85 -7.76 -15.40
C CYS A 17 7.80 -6.72 -14.80
N LEU A 18 9.09 -6.77 -15.15
CA LEU A 18 10.04 -5.72 -14.75
C LEU A 18 9.75 -4.40 -15.47
N LEU A 19 9.35 -4.41 -16.74
CA LEU A 19 8.99 -3.19 -17.48
C LEU A 19 7.78 -2.48 -16.85
N TYR A 20 6.78 -3.21 -16.37
CA TYR A 20 5.66 -2.61 -15.63
C TYR A 20 6.10 -1.82 -14.40
N THR A 21 7.23 -2.16 -13.79
CA THR A 21 7.75 -1.42 -12.64
C THR A 21 8.41 -0.09 -13.02
N GLU A 22 8.93 0.03 -14.24
CA GLU A 22 9.57 1.24 -14.73
C GLU A 22 8.55 2.33 -15.04
N THR A 23 7.37 1.94 -15.53
CA THR A 23 6.27 2.84 -15.87
C THR A 23 5.23 3.00 -14.75
N LEU A 24 5.44 2.35 -13.59
CA LEU A 24 4.49 2.26 -12.48
C LEU A 24 3.13 1.72 -12.92
N ASP A 25 3.14 0.78 -13.86
CA ASP A 25 1.94 0.13 -14.37
C ASP A 25 1.39 -0.86 -13.34
N CYS A 26 0.09 -0.72 -13.05
CA CYS A 26 -0.58 -1.52 -12.04
C CYS A 26 -0.63 -3.02 -12.39
N ARG A 27 -0.43 -3.40 -13.66
CA ARG A 27 -0.29 -4.79 -14.10
C ARG A 27 0.86 -5.52 -13.39
N PHE A 28 1.85 -4.80 -12.85
CA PHE A 28 2.88 -5.42 -12.01
C PHE A 28 2.30 -6.15 -10.78
N HIS A 29 1.15 -5.72 -10.24
CA HIS A 29 0.50 -6.46 -9.17
C HIS A 29 0.12 -7.88 -9.61
N ASN A 30 -0.36 -8.06 -10.84
CA ASN A 30 -0.71 -9.38 -11.37
C ASN A 30 0.54 -10.27 -11.42
N CYS A 31 1.65 -9.76 -11.94
CA CYS A 31 2.94 -10.45 -11.94
C CYS A 31 3.37 -10.92 -10.55
N LEU A 32 3.19 -10.08 -9.53
CA LEU A 32 3.58 -10.42 -8.16
C LEU A 32 2.73 -11.55 -7.59
N PHE A 33 1.41 -11.54 -7.85
CA PHE A 33 0.49 -12.59 -7.39
C PHE A 33 0.56 -13.87 -8.22
N GLU A 34 0.90 -13.80 -9.51
CA GLU A 34 1.14 -14.98 -10.35
C GLU A 34 2.42 -15.70 -9.95
N ARG A 35 3.48 -14.95 -9.63
CA ARG A 35 4.72 -15.53 -9.11
C ARG A 35 4.55 -16.09 -7.70
N TYR A 36 3.75 -15.42 -6.88
CA TYR A 36 3.46 -15.83 -5.51
C TYR A 36 1.94 -15.96 -5.32
N PRO A 37 1.34 -17.11 -5.69
CA PRO A 37 -0.10 -17.38 -5.59
C PRO A 37 -0.52 -17.57 -4.13
N CYS A 38 -0.35 -16.51 -3.35
CA CYS A 38 -0.58 -16.45 -1.92
C CYS A 38 -1.96 -15.84 -1.66
N GLY A 39 -2.97 -16.68 -1.46
CA GLY A 39 -4.34 -16.27 -1.19
C GLY A 39 -5.28 -16.55 -2.35
N ASP A 40 -6.44 -15.89 -2.35
CA ASP A 40 -7.46 -16.03 -3.39
C ASP A 40 -7.28 -15.00 -4.52
N ASP A 41 -7.92 -15.25 -5.67
CA ASP A 41 -7.93 -14.36 -6.83
C ASP A 41 -8.53 -12.98 -6.51
N ARG A 42 -9.39 -12.90 -5.49
CA ARG A 42 -9.98 -11.65 -5.03
C ARG A 42 -8.91 -10.69 -4.54
N ARG A 43 -7.92 -11.14 -3.76
CA ARG A 43 -6.80 -10.27 -3.31
C ARG A 43 -5.96 -9.73 -4.46
N LYS A 44 -5.73 -10.54 -5.49
CA LYS A 44 -5.04 -10.11 -6.72
C LYS A 44 -5.83 -8.99 -7.41
N ALA A 45 -7.13 -9.21 -7.63
CA ALA A 45 -8.01 -8.23 -8.24
C ALA A 45 -8.11 -6.92 -7.43
N GLU A 46 -8.23 -7.03 -6.09
CA GLU A 46 -8.26 -5.87 -5.20
C GLU A 46 -6.98 -5.04 -5.25
N ALA A 47 -5.80 -5.68 -5.33
CA ALA A 47 -4.53 -4.96 -5.39
C ALA A 47 -4.36 -4.18 -6.71
N TYR A 48 -4.69 -4.82 -7.85
CA TYR A 48 -4.69 -4.16 -9.16
C TYR A 48 -5.69 -3.00 -9.19
N ALA A 49 -6.95 -3.25 -8.79
CA ALA A 49 -7.99 -2.25 -8.79
C ALA A 49 -7.66 -1.07 -7.86
N GLN A 50 -7.10 -1.33 -6.68
CA GLN A 50 -6.67 -0.28 -5.77
C GLN A 50 -5.52 0.55 -6.37
N CYS A 51 -4.57 -0.07 -7.07
CA CYS A 51 -3.49 0.64 -7.74
C CYS A 51 -4.04 1.59 -8.82
N GLU A 52 -4.91 1.11 -9.70
CA GLU A 52 -5.52 1.91 -10.77
C GLU A 52 -6.35 3.07 -10.21
N LYS A 53 -7.18 2.79 -9.19
CA LYS A 53 -7.95 3.83 -8.48
C LYS A 53 -7.04 4.86 -7.84
N SER A 54 -5.97 4.43 -7.17
CA SER A 54 -5.02 5.34 -6.51
C SER A 54 -4.31 6.23 -7.53
N ARG A 55 -3.91 5.66 -8.67
CA ARG A 55 -3.31 6.40 -9.79
C ARG A 55 -4.29 7.40 -10.41
N ALA A 56 -5.53 7.01 -10.66
CA ALA A 56 -6.56 7.91 -11.19
C ALA A 56 -6.84 9.06 -10.22
N ARG A 57 -6.97 8.77 -8.92
CA ARG A 57 -7.16 9.79 -7.88
C ARG A 57 -5.95 10.71 -7.73
N ALA A 58 -4.73 10.18 -7.90
CA ALA A 58 -3.51 11.00 -7.88
C ALA A 58 -3.53 12.10 -8.94
N ASN A 59 -4.21 11.91 -10.07
CA ASN A 59 -4.32 12.93 -11.12
C ASN A 59 -5.10 14.18 -10.69
N ASN A 60 -5.93 14.07 -9.65
CA ASN A 60 -6.71 15.19 -9.09
C ASN A 60 -5.96 15.95 -7.98
N LEU A 61 -4.75 15.52 -7.61
CA LEU A 61 -3.96 16.19 -6.60
C LEU A 61 -3.36 17.49 -7.15
N THR A 62 -2.97 18.38 -6.24
CA THR A 62 -2.05 19.48 -6.56
C THR A 62 -0.71 18.93 -7.07
N GLU A 63 0.08 19.76 -7.75
CA GLU A 63 1.36 19.33 -8.30
C GLU A 63 2.32 18.79 -7.22
N SER A 64 2.35 19.40 -6.04
CA SER A 64 3.12 18.90 -4.90
C SER A 64 2.59 17.56 -4.38
N GLY A 65 1.27 17.37 -4.34
CA GLY A 65 0.63 16.12 -3.96
C GLY A 65 0.90 14.99 -4.95
N LYS A 66 0.86 15.28 -6.26
CA LYS A 66 1.24 14.34 -7.33
C LYS A 66 2.68 13.88 -7.16
N ASN A 67 3.60 14.83 -7.04
CA ASN A 67 5.03 14.53 -6.89
C ASN A 67 5.31 13.70 -5.64
N TRP A 68 4.64 14.01 -4.53
CA TRP A 68 4.74 13.23 -3.30
C TRP A 68 4.21 11.79 -3.46
N TYR A 69 3.01 11.63 -4.01
CA TYR A 69 2.40 10.32 -4.29
C TYR A 69 3.31 9.46 -5.19
N TYR A 70 3.75 10.00 -6.32
CA TYR A 70 4.61 9.25 -7.25
C TYR A 70 5.97 8.91 -6.64
N SER A 71 6.51 9.75 -5.74
CA SER A 71 7.77 9.44 -5.04
C SER A 71 7.60 8.25 -4.07
N ILE A 72 6.48 8.20 -3.34
CA ILE A 72 6.13 7.04 -2.50
C ILE A 72 5.94 5.78 -3.37
N THR A 73 5.18 5.89 -4.46
CA THR A 73 4.89 4.76 -5.36
C THR A 73 6.17 4.21 -5.99
N ARG A 74 7.07 5.06 -6.49
CA ARG A 74 8.40 4.63 -6.99
C ARG A 74 9.21 3.91 -5.92
N CYS A 75 9.25 4.45 -4.70
CA CYS A 75 9.92 3.78 -3.58
C CYS A 75 9.32 2.40 -3.31
N PHE A 76 7.99 2.30 -3.31
CA PHE A 76 7.27 1.08 -3.01
C PHE A 76 7.56 0.02 -4.07
N VAL A 77 7.34 0.35 -5.34
CA VAL A 77 7.62 -0.51 -6.50
C VAL A 77 9.06 -0.98 -6.53
N LYS A 78 10.05 -0.09 -6.31
CA LYS A 78 11.48 -0.48 -6.23
C LYS A 78 11.73 -1.57 -5.19
N LYS A 79 11.06 -1.52 -4.04
CA LYS A 79 11.19 -2.55 -3.00
C LYS A 79 10.39 -3.81 -3.34
N LEU A 80 9.28 -3.70 -4.08
CA LEU A 80 8.55 -4.86 -4.58
C LEU A 80 9.30 -5.60 -5.69
N ILE A 81 10.13 -4.94 -6.50
CA ILE A 81 11.04 -5.62 -7.44
C ILE A 81 11.94 -6.60 -6.68
N ASN A 82 12.50 -6.16 -5.54
CA ASN A 82 13.33 -7.03 -4.70
C ASN A 82 12.54 -8.17 -4.08
N LEU A 83 11.22 -8.02 -3.93
CA LEU A 83 10.33 -9.10 -3.50
C LEU A 83 10.10 -10.07 -4.66
N TYR A 84 9.73 -9.56 -5.83
CA TYR A 84 9.48 -10.31 -7.07
C TYR A 84 10.70 -11.13 -7.49
N LYS A 85 11.92 -10.63 -7.30
CA LYS A 85 13.15 -11.37 -7.65
C LYS A 85 13.54 -12.49 -6.67
N ARG A 86 12.83 -12.68 -5.55
CA ARG A 86 13.21 -13.72 -4.58
C ARG A 86 12.89 -15.11 -5.12
N SER A 87 13.78 -16.07 -4.87
CA SER A 87 13.57 -17.47 -5.21
C SER A 87 12.46 -18.13 -4.40
N SER A 88 12.13 -17.60 -3.22
CA SER A 88 11.02 -18.11 -2.41
C SER A 88 10.40 -17.08 -1.47
N ILE A 89 9.17 -17.34 -1.05
CA ILE A 89 8.46 -16.56 -0.04
C ILE A 89 7.47 -17.42 0.75
N VAL A 90 7.27 -17.08 2.02
CA VAL A 90 6.25 -17.69 2.88
C VAL A 90 5.02 -16.80 2.85
N CYS A 91 3.90 -17.31 2.32
CA CYS A 91 2.69 -16.52 2.04
C CYS A 91 2.18 -15.64 3.20
N PRO A 92 2.09 -16.14 4.46
CA PRO A 92 1.74 -15.30 5.61
C PRO A 92 2.60 -14.03 5.78
N PHE A 93 3.83 -14.01 5.26
CA PHE A 93 4.73 -12.88 5.40
C PHE A 93 4.60 -11.83 4.30
N ILE A 94 3.93 -12.11 3.18
CA ILE A 94 3.76 -11.13 2.10
C ILE A 94 3.09 -9.86 2.61
N GLY A 95 1.93 -9.99 3.27
CA GLY A 95 1.21 -8.83 3.81
C GLY A 95 2.06 -8.01 4.79
N ILE A 96 2.84 -8.68 5.65
CA ILE A 96 3.75 -8.03 6.59
C ILE A 96 4.87 -7.28 5.86
N ILE A 97 5.46 -7.89 4.82
CA ILE A 97 6.50 -7.28 4.00
C ILE A 97 5.94 -6.05 3.27
N LEU A 98 4.75 -6.15 2.67
CA LEU A 98 4.08 -5.04 1.99
C LEU A 98 3.82 -3.89 2.96
N MET A 99 3.23 -4.14 4.13
CA MET A 99 2.97 -3.08 5.12
C MET A 99 4.25 -2.42 5.65
N LYS A 100 5.30 -3.21 5.94
CA LYS A 100 6.61 -2.68 6.37
C LYS A 100 7.25 -1.84 5.26
N THR A 101 7.13 -2.28 4.02
CA THR A 101 7.67 -1.60 2.83
C THR A 101 6.95 -0.27 2.58
N GLN A 102 5.62 -0.28 2.64
CA GLN A 102 4.78 0.91 2.53
C GLN A 102 5.14 1.93 3.62
N LYS A 103 5.21 1.50 4.89
CA LYS A 103 5.64 2.34 6.02
C LYS A 103 6.98 3.01 5.75
N LYS A 104 7.99 2.22 5.34
CA LYS A 104 9.34 2.74 5.04
C LYS A 104 9.28 3.79 3.93
N CYS A 105 8.51 3.55 2.87
CA CYS A 105 8.41 4.49 1.75
C CYS A 105 7.71 5.79 2.11
N TYR A 106 6.68 5.78 2.94
CA TYR A 106 6.11 7.02 3.47
C TYR A 106 7.17 7.83 4.22
N ILE A 107 7.85 7.21 5.19
CA ILE A 107 8.86 7.90 6.01
C ILE A 107 10.00 8.46 5.14
N GLN A 108 10.49 7.69 4.17
CA GLN A 108 11.57 8.10 3.26
C GLN A 108 11.16 9.22 2.30
N ASN A 109 9.87 9.49 2.13
CA ASN A 109 9.35 10.50 1.21
C ASN A 109 8.58 11.58 1.96
N ASN A 110 9.20 12.19 2.98
CA ASN A 110 8.70 13.40 3.65
C ASN A 110 7.28 13.29 4.25
N PHE A 111 6.87 12.10 4.69
CA PHE A 111 5.54 11.89 5.27
C PHE A 111 5.20 12.85 6.42
N CYS A 112 6.16 13.21 7.26
CA CYS A 112 5.91 14.10 8.40
C CYS A 112 5.52 15.53 7.99
N THR A 113 5.98 15.99 6.84
CA THR A 113 5.64 17.30 6.28
C THR A 113 4.43 17.20 5.36
N MET A 114 4.45 16.23 4.44
CA MET A 114 3.44 16.12 3.38
C MET A 114 2.14 15.45 3.83
N GLY A 115 2.21 14.56 4.83
CA GLY A 115 1.08 13.75 5.27
C GLY A 115 -0.08 14.59 5.83
N TRP A 116 0.22 15.65 6.57
CA TRP A 116 -0.81 16.57 7.06
C TRP A 116 -1.40 17.43 5.94
N THR A 117 -0.54 17.99 5.09
CA THR A 117 -0.92 18.83 3.95
C THR A 117 -1.87 18.12 3.00
N HIS A 118 -1.59 16.84 2.71
CA HIS A 118 -2.37 16.02 1.76
C HIS A 118 -3.22 14.95 2.47
N ARG A 119 -3.64 15.19 3.71
CA ARG A 119 -4.36 14.17 4.49
C ARG A 119 -5.70 13.74 3.87
N GLU A 120 -6.47 14.69 3.33
CA GLU A 120 -7.78 14.43 2.72
C GLU A 120 -7.60 13.67 1.40
N ASP A 121 -6.63 14.09 0.60
CA ASP A 121 -6.19 13.41 -0.61
C ASP A 121 -5.80 11.95 -0.35
N LEU A 122 -4.94 11.72 0.64
CA LEU A 122 -4.51 10.40 1.05
C LEU A 122 -5.68 9.56 1.53
N TRP A 123 -6.59 10.18 2.29
CA TRP A 123 -7.80 9.51 2.74
C TRP A 123 -8.67 9.08 1.59
N TYR A 124 -8.96 10.00 0.69
CA TYR A 124 -9.77 9.73 -0.49
C TYR A 124 -9.19 8.59 -1.32
N ILE A 125 -7.87 8.49 -1.47
CA ILE A 125 -7.24 7.36 -2.17
C ILE A 125 -7.57 6.00 -1.54
N PHE A 126 -7.60 5.90 -0.21
CA PHE A 126 -7.69 4.62 0.51
C PHE A 126 -8.96 4.44 1.38
N SER A 127 -9.94 5.33 1.30
CA SER A 127 -11.14 5.29 2.16
C SER A 127 -12.21 4.34 1.62
N GLU A 128 -12.34 4.19 0.30
CA GLU A 128 -13.40 3.37 -0.30
C GLU A 128 -13.37 1.90 0.19
N PRO A 129 -12.21 1.20 0.29
CA PRO A 129 -12.18 -0.15 0.85
C PRO A 129 -12.50 -0.21 2.36
N LEU A 130 -12.33 0.89 3.09
CA LEU A 130 -12.75 0.99 4.49
C LEU A 130 -14.27 1.13 4.60
N GLU A 131 -14.86 1.95 3.73
CA GLU A 131 -16.27 2.32 3.76
C GLU A 131 -17.15 1.19 3.22
N THR A 132 -16.75 0.57 2.11
CA THR A 132 -17.58 -0.43 1.41
C THR A 132 -17.38 -1.85 1.94
N ALA A 133 -16.12 -2.26 2.17
CA ALA A 133 -15.78 -3.63 2.52
C ALA A 133 -15.50 -3.85 4.01
N LYS A 134 -15.57 -2.78 4.84
CA LYS A 134 -15.19 -2.78 6.27
C LYS A 134 -13.84 -3.48 6.53
N SER A 135 -12.91 -3.40 5.57
CA SER A 135 -11.74 -4.27 5.51
C SER A 135 -10.81 -4.10 6.72
N PRO A 136 -10.55 -5.17 7.52
CA PRO A 136 -9.61 -5.13 8.63
C PRO A 136 -8.19 -4.74 8.20
N HIS A 137 -7.80 -5.11 6.98
CA HIS A 137 -6.49 -4.77 6.41
C HIS A 137 -6.31 -3.25 6.28
N TYR A 138 -7.24 -2.57 5.60
CA TYR A 138 -7.19 -1.12 5.44
C TYR A 138 -7.32 -0.39 6.77
N ARG A 139 -8.13 -0.92 7.70
CA ARG A 139 -8.20 -0.37 9.07
C ARG A 139 -6.85 -0.47 9.78
N GLY A 140 -6.15 -1.60 9.64
CA GLY A 140 -4.80 -1.80 10.14
C GLY A 140 -3.78 -0.87 9.50
N MET A 141 -3.89 -0.65 8.18
CA MET A 141 -3.05 0.29 7.44
C MET A 141 -3.21 1.72 7.99
N TRP A 142 -4.44 2.22 8.15
CA TRP A 142 -4.68 3.56 8.69
C TRP A 142 -4.25 3.72 10.16
N LYS A 143 -4.40 2.68 10.98
CA LYS A 143 -3.79 2.67 12.34
C LYS A 143 -2.26 2.81 12.28
N ASN A 144 -1.61 2.15 11.32
CA ASN A 144 -0.17 2.30 11.11
C ASN A 144 0.20 3.71 10.63
N ILE A 145 -0.59 4.33 9.75
CA ILE A 145 -0.40 5.73 9.33
C ILE A 145 -0.53 6.68 10.53
N ALA A 146 -1.54 6.51 11.38
CA ALA A 146 -1.68 7.29 12.60
C ALA A 146 -0.46 7.12 13.55
N LYS A 147 0.07 5.90 13.67
CA LYS A 147 1.30 5.64 14.43
C LYS A 147 2.52 6.32 13.82
N MET A 148 2.66 6.32 12.49
CA MET A 148 3.72 7.07 11.81
C MET A 148 3.62 8.57 12.09
N ALA A 149 2.41 9.13 12.03
CA ALA A 149 2.17 10.55 12.23
C ALA A 149 2.58 11.02 13.65
N ARG A 150 2.24 10.25 14.69
CA ARG A 150 2.75 10.51 16.06
C ARG A 150 4.28 10.43 16.15
N GLY A 151 4.88 9.52 15.38
CA GLY A 151 6.33 9.35 15.34
C GLY A 151 7.10 10.55 14.78
N CYS A 152 6.42 11.47 14.10
CA CYS A 152 7.02 12.70 13.56
C CYS A 152 7.42 13.70 14.64
N LYS A 153 6.82 13.63 15.84
CA LYS A 153 7.07 14.57 16.96
C LYS A 153 6.87 16.05 16.57
N THR A 154 5.95 16.33 15.64
CA THR A 154 5.54 17.68 15.23
C THR A 154 4.07 17.93 15.57
N GLN A 155 3.66 19.21 15.62
CA GLN A 155 2.25 19.56 15.86
C GLN A 155 1.34 19.01 14.76
N GLU A 156 1.79 19.06 13.50
CA GLU A 156 1.12 18.52 12.32
C GLU A 156 0.97 17.00 12.41
N GLY A 157 2.00 16.29 12.89
CA GLY A 157 1.96 14.85 13.12
C GLY A 157 0.89 14.45 14.13
N GLU A 158 0.80 15.17 15.25
CA GLU A 158 -0.24 14.95 16.27
C GLU A 158 -1.65 15.33 15.79
N LYS A 159 -1.78 16.43 15.05
CA LYS A 159 -3.04 16.81 14.39
C LYS A 159 -3.48 15.71 13.40
N PHE A 160 -2.56 15.21 12.59
CA PHE A 160 -2.86 14.17 11.60
C PHE A 160 -3.26 12.85 12.27
N ALA A 161 -2.51 12.42 13.28
CA ALA A 161 -2.85 11.20 14.03
C ALA A 161 -4.24 11.29 14.67
N ARG A 162 -4.60 12.43 15.27
CA ARG A 162 -5.94 12.65 15.83
C ARG A 162 -7.01 12.61 14.75
N TRP A 163 -6.79 13.31 13.64
CA TRP A 163 -7.70 13.33 12.49
C TRP A 163 -8.00 11.91 11.96
N ILE A 164 -6.97 11.06 11.78
CA ILE A 164 -7.16 9.67 11.34
C ILE A 164 -8.00 8.89 12.36
N ASN A 165 -7.71 9.03 13.66
CA ASN A 165 -8.45 8.30 14.69
C ASN A 165 -9.92 8.73 14.75
N THR A 166 -10.22 10.02 14.51
CA THR A 166 -11.59 10.51 14.39
C THR A 166 -12.31 9.85 13.21
N LYS A 167 -11.71 9.87 12.01
CA LYS A 167 -12.29 9.22 10.82
C LYS A 167 -12.49 7.70 11.01
N LEU A 168 -11.54 7.01 11.65
CA LEU A 168 -11.68 5.58 11.93
C LEU A 168 -12.76 5.27 12.97
N LYS A 169 -13.06 6.20 13.89
CA LYS A 169 -14.16 6.05 14.86
C LYS A 169 -15.51 6.22 14.19
N THR A 170 -15.68 7.19 13.29
CA THR A 170 -16.95 7.41 12.58
C THR A 170 -17.33 6.20 11.72
N LEU A 171 -16.35 5.48 11.19
CA LEU A 171 -16.57 4.23 10.44
C LEU A 171 -17.01 3.02 11.30
N LYS A 172 -17.02 3.13 12.65
CA LYS A 172 -17.49 2.05 13.54
C LYS A 172 -19.00 2.10 13.81
N CYS A 173 -19.68 3.18 13.43
CA CYS A 173 -21.07 3.43 13.79
C CYS A 173 -22.11 2.81 12.83
N PHE A 174 -21.72 1.89 11.96
CA PHE A 174 -22.60 1.17 11.04
C PHE A 174 -22.17 -0.29 10.90
#